data_AF-A0A0Q0G779-F1
#
_entry.id   AF-A0A0Q0G779-F1
#
_cell.length_a   1.000
_cell.length_b   1.000
_cell.length_c   1.000
_cell.angle_alpha   90.00
_cell.angle_beta   90.00
_cell.angle_gamma   90.00
#
_symmetry.space_group_name_H-M   'P 1'
#
loop_
_entity.id
_entity.type
_entity.pdbx_description
1 polymer ?
#
loop_
_entity_poly.entity_id
_entity_poly.type
_entity_poly.pdbx_seq_one_letter_code
_entity_poly.pdbx_strand_id
1 'polypeptide(L)'
;MSFSSSRKRALDTSRPIAYRASSARSCAVCVSEKYRVKRSVILEQVRQQTHVDLNAVDNSDGILKAISALEHIKLNGLNKPLHTI
;
A
#
# COMPACT_ATOMS: atom_id res chain seq x y z
N MET A 1 7.42 9.00 -10.54
CA MET A 1 7.61 8.57 -9.14
C MET A 1 7.67 7.04 -9.11
N SER A 2 8.56 6.39 -8.36
CA SER A 2 8.68 4.91 -8.36
C SER A 2 8.12 4.29 -7.08
N PHE A 3 7.64 3.04 -7.16
CA PHE A 3 7.16 2.28 -6.01
C PHE A 3 8.19 2.24 -4.87
N SER A 4 9.45 1.92 -5.19
CA SER A 4 10.53 1.81 -4.20
C SER A 4 10.77 3.13 -3.44
N SER A 5 10.74 4.25 -4.16
CA SER A 5 10.91 5.58 -3.53
C SER A 5 9.76 5.93 -2.59
N SER A 6 8.53 5.63 -2.98
CA SER A 6 7.33 5.90 -2.17
C SER A 6 7.25 4.97 -0.96
N ARG A 7 7.65 3.70 -1.12
CA ARG A 7 7.76 2.75 -0.02
C ARG A 7 8.76 3.23 1.02
N LYS A 8 9.95 3.65 0.59
CA LYS A 8 10.99 4.17 1.51
C LYS A 8 10.43 5.34 2.36
N ARG A 9 9.69 6.26 1.74
CA ARG A 9 9.04 7.38 2.45
C ARG A 9 7.90 6.95 3.37
N ALA A 10 7.11 5.95 2.99
CA ALA A 10 6.01 5.44 3.82
C ALA A 10 6.52 4.75 5.10
N LEU A 11 7.67 4.08 5.00
CA LEU A 11 8.31 3.37 6.11
C LEU A 11 9.27 4.25 6.94
N ASP A 12 9.45 5.52 6.57
CA ASP A 12 10.30 6.47 7.30
C ASP A 12 9.60 6.93 8.59
N THR A 13 9.95 6.30 9.72
CA THR A 13 9.37 6.60 11.04
C THR A 13 9.76 7.96 11.60
N SER A 14 10.73 8.65 11.00
CA SER A 14 11.07 10.04 11.37
C SER A 14 10.06 11.06 10.83
N ARG A 15 9.15 10.65 9.93
CA ARG A 15 8.18 11.53 9.28
C ARG A 15 6.79 11.43 9.94
N PRO A 16 5.99 12.50 9.88
CA PRO A 16 4.61 12.47 10.35
C PRO A 16 3.76 11.39 9.65
N ILE A 17 2.79 10.83 10.37
CA ILE A 17 1.87 9.81 9.85
C ILE A 17 1.20 10.24 8.54
N ALA A 18 0.70 11.46 8.46
CA ALA A 18 0.02 11.97 7.26
C ALA A 18 0.93 11.93 6.01
N TYR A 19 2.22 12.26 6.18
CA TYR A 19 3.21 12.19 5.10
C TYR A 19 3.45 10.75 4.64
N ARG A 20 3.57 9.84 5.61
CA ARG A 20 3.77 8.41 5.37
C ARG A 20 2.55 7.77 4.70
N ALA A 21 1.34 8.07 5.17
CA ALA A 21 0.08 7.62 4.58
C ALA A 21 -0.06 8.12 3.13
N SER A 22 0.31 9.38 2.86
CA SER A 22 0.34 9.91 1.49
C SER A 22 1.31 9.15 0.60
N SER A 23 2.49 8.81 1.12
CA SER A 23 3.48 8.01 0.40
C SER A 23 2.99 6.58 0.14
N ALA A 24 2.28 5.96 1.09
CA ALA A 24 1.63 4.66 0.88
C ALA A 24 0.55 4.74 -0.22
N ARG A 25 -0.25 5.81 -0.28
CA ARG A 25 -1.20 6.05 -1.38
C ARG A 25 -0.50 6.17 -2.74
N SER A 26 0.69 6.76 -2.80
CA SER A 26 1.51 6.75 -4.02
C SER A 26 1.98 5.35 -4.41
N CYS A 27 2.29 4.47 -3.46
CA CYS A 27 2.56 3.04 -3.77
C CYS A 27 1.35 2.37 -4.44
N ALA A 28 0.13 2.61 -3.93
CA ALA A 28 -1.10 2.09 -4.53
C ALA A 28 -1.30 2.58 -5.99
N VAL A 29 -0.95 3.84 -6.28
CA VAL A 29 -0.95 4.37 -7.66
C VAL A 29 0.01 3.57 -8.55
N CYS A 30 1.27 3.39 -8.14
CA CYS A 30 2.25 2.63 -8.93
C CYS A 30 1.81 1.18 -9.19
N VAL A 31 1.16 0.53 -8.22
CA VAL A 31 0.62 -0.83 -8.41
C VAL A 31 -0.56 -0.81 -9.40
N SER A 32 -1.44 0.19 -9.31
CA SER A 32 -2.58 0.32 -10.22
C SER A 32 -2.15 0.54 -11.67
N GLU A 33 -1.11 1.37 -11.89
CA GLU A 33 -0.51 1.60 -13.21
C GLU A 33 0.11 0.32 -13.79
N LYS A 34 0.83 -0.46 -12.97
CA LYS A 34 1.44 -1.73 -13.38
C LYS A 34 0.40 -2.70 -13.96
N TYR A 35 -0.75 -2.81 -13.31
CA TYR A 35 -1.81 -3.73 -13.72
C TYR A 35 -2.87 -3.11 -14.64
N ARG A 36 -2.74 -1.82 -15.00
CA ARG A 36 -3.71 -1.07 -15.80
C ARG A 36 -5.14 -1.12 -15.22
N VAL A 37 -5.25 -1.04 -13.89
CA VAL A 37 -6.54 -1.01 -13.17
C VAL A 37 -6.75 0.34 -12.49
N LYS A 38 -7.98 0.64 -12.07
CA LYS A 38 -8.26 1.83 -11.26
C LYS A 38 -7.58 1.71 -9.89
N ARG A 39 -7.06 2.83 -9.36
CA ARG A 39 -6.50 2.90 -7.99
C ARG A 39 -7.45 2.33 -6.94
N SER A 40 -8.76 2.56 -7.08
CA SER A 40 -9.79 2.04 -6.16
C SER A 40 -9.79 0.52 -6.05
N VAL A 41 -9.45 -0.21 -7.12
CA VAL A 41 -9.33 -1.68 -7.10
C VAL A 41 -8.19 -2.11 -6.18
N ILE A 42 -7.04 -1.42 -6.26
CA ILE A 42 -5.90 -1.70 -5.38
C ILE A 42 -6.22 -1.37 -3.92
N LEU A 43 -6.88 -0.23 -3.67
CA LEU A 43 -7.27 0.17 -2.32
C LEU A 43 -8.25 -0.84 -1.70
N GLU A 44 -9.23 -1.30 -2.48
CA GLU A 44 -10.17 -2.32 -2.03
C GLU A 44 -9.47 -3.64 -1.74
N GLN A 45 -8.54 -4.08 -2.60
CA GLN A 45 -7.77 -5.28 -2.35
C GLN A 45 -6.94 -5.20 -1.07
N VAL A 46 -6.28 -4.07 -0.82
CA VAL A 46 -5.54 -3.84 0.43
C VAL A 46 -6.48 -3.89 1.63
N ARG A 47 -7.65 -3.24 1.53
CA ARG A 47 -8.67 -3.25 2.59
C ARG A 47 -9.16 -4.67 2.90
N GLN A 48 -9.42 -5.48 1.88
CA GLN A 48 -9.83 -6.87 2.04
C GLN A 48 -8.73 -7.75 2.67
N GLN A 49 -7.46 -7.51 2.32
CA GLN A 49 -6.34 -8.31 2.81
C GLN A 49 -5.88 -7.94 4.22
N THR A 50 -6.07 -6.69 4.64
CA THR A 50 -5.43 -6.15 5.86
C THR A 50 -6.40 -5.50 6.83
N HIS A 51 -7.67 -5.30 6.43
CA HIS A 51 -8.66 -4.48 7.12
C HIS A 51 -8.26 -3.00 7.28
N VAL A 52 -7.26 -2.52 6.53
CA VAL A 52 -6.81 -1.13 6.54
C VAL A 52 -7.41 -0.34 5.38
N ASP A 53 -8.09 0.76 5.67
CA ASP A 53 -8.43 1.77 4.67
C ASP A 53 -7.27 2.76 4.49
N LEU A 54 -6.58 2.67 3.35
CA LEU A 54 -5.46 3.55 3.02
C LEU A 54 -5.83 5.04 2.86
N ASN A 55 -7.11 5.36 2.67
CA ASN A 55 -7.55 6.74 2.59
C ASN A 55 -7.68 7.39 3.98
N ALA A 56 -7.90 6.58 5.01
CA ALA A 56 -8.14 7.03 6.38
C ALA A 56 -7.06 6.57 7.38
N VAL A 57 -6.04 5.82 6.94
CA VAL A 57 -5.00 5.28 7.84
C VAL A 57 -4.24 6.39 8.58
N ASP A 58 -4.20 6.24 9.91
CA ASP A 58 -3.71 7.25 10.85
C ASP A 58 -2.68 6.68 11.86
N ASN A 59 -2.22 5.46 11.65
CA ASN A 59 -1.29 4.78 12.56
C ASN A 59 -0.21 4.00 11.81
N SER A 60 0.92 3.80 12.48
CA SER A 60 2.11 3.17 11.89
C SER A 60 1.90 1.72 11.48
N ASP A 61 1.15 0.96 12.28
CA ASP A 61 0.87 -0.46 12.03
C ASP A 61 0.03 -0.66 10.76
N GLY A 62 -1.03 0.15 10.61
CA GLY A 62 -1.86 0.16 9.41
C GLY A 62 -1.05 0.52 8.15
N ILE A 63 -0.15 1.50 8.24
CA ILE A 63 0.76 1.84 7.13
C ILE A 63 1.67 0.65 6.79
N LEU A 64 2.25 -0.01 7.79
CA LEU A 64 3.13 -1.16 7.58
C LEU A 64 2.38 -2.31 6.89
N LYS A 65 1.23 -2.72 7.45
CA LYS A 65 0.37 -3.78 6.89
C LYS A 65 -0.01 -3.50 5.44
N ALA A 66 -0.43 -2.28 5.16
CA ALA A 66 -0.82 -1.91 3.82
C ALA A 66 0.36 -1.87 2.83
N ILE A 67 1.54 -1.42 3.25
CA ILE A 67 2.75 -1.49 2.42
C ILE A 67 3.11 -2.94 2.10
N SER A 68 3.07 -3.84 3.09
CA SER A 68 3.31 -5.28 2.87
C SER A 68 2.30 -5.87 1.88
N ALA A 69 1.01 -5.52 1.99
CA ALA A 69 0.00 -5.94 1.02
C ALA A 69 0.26 -5.40 -0.40
N LEU A 70 0.65 -4.13 -0.52
CA LEU A 70 1.01 -3.53 -1.82
C LEU A 70 2.25 -4.19 -2.45
N GLU A 71 3.25 -4.56 -1.64
CA GLU A 71 4.40 -5.33 -2.11
C GLU A 71 3.98 -6.71 -2.60
N HIS A 72 3.14 -7.41 -1.84
CA HIS A 72 2.61 -8.71 -2.22
C HIS A 72 1.84 -8.64 -3.55
N ILE A 73 0.89 -7.71 -3.68
CA ILE A 73 0.13 -7.51 -4.93
C ILE A 73 1.08 -7.23 -6.09
N LYS A 74 2.08 -6.35 -5.88
CA LYS A 74 3.06 -6.00 -6.91
C LYS A 74 3.88 -7.21 -7.37
N LEU A 75 4.27 -8.10 -6.47
CA LEU A 75 5.15 -9.24 -6.78
C LEU A 75 4.37 -10.44 -7.30
N ASN A 76 3.23 -10.75 -6.68
CA ASN A 76 2.54 -12.02 -6.87
C ASN A 76 1.31 -11.89 -7.78
N GLY A 77 0.76 -10.69 -7.97
CA GLY A 77 -0.43 -10.45 -8.78
C GLY A 77 -1.63 -9.98 -7.97
N LEU A 78 -2.61 -9.41 -8.68
CA LEU A 78 -3.92 -9.07 -8.14
C LEU A 78 -4.68 -10.33 -7.71
N ASN A 79 -5.53 -10.20 -6.70
CA ASN A 79 -6.40 -11.25 -6.16
C ASN A 79 -5.69 -12.47 -5.54
N LYS A 80 -4.37 -12.40 -5.27
CA LYS A 80 -3.69 -13.45 -4.51
C LYS A 80 -3.76 -13.17 -3.01
N PRO A 81 -4.17 -14.13 -2.17
CA PRO A 81 -4.21 -13.96 -0.73
C PRO A 81 -2.80 -13.72 -0.17
N LEU A 82 -2.70 -12.95 0.91
CA LEU A 82 -1.48 -12.90 1.71
C LEU A 82 -1.32 -14.28 2.36
N HIS A 83 -0.38 -15.08 1.90
CA HIS A 83 -0.05 -16.31 2.61
C HIS A 83 0.57 -15.92 3.96
N THR A 84 -0.13 -16.22 5.05
CA THR A 84 0.44 -16.23 6.39
C THR A 84 1.47 -17.35 6.43
N ILE A 85 2.75 -16.98 6.57
CA ILE A 85 3.82 -17.91 6.93
C ILE A 85 3.75 -18.13 8.44
#